data_AF-A0A355QKU4-F1
#
_entry.id   AF-A0A355QKU4-F1
#
_cell.length_a   1.000
_cell.length_b   1.000
_cell.length_c   1.000
_cell.angle_alpha   90.00
_cell.angle_beta   90.00
_cell.angle_gamma   90.00
#
_symmetry.space_group_name_H-M   'P 1'
#
loop_
_entity.id
_entity.type
_entity.pdbx_description
1 polymer ?
#
loop_
_entity_poly.entity_id
_entity_poly.type
_entity_poly.pdbx_seq_one_letter_code
_entity_poly.pdbx_strand_id
1 'polypeptide(L)' 'MVVGEVASPVDLLVIGGGPGGYVAALHAARLGRQVTLVESEALGGTCL' A
#
# COMPACT_ATOMS: atom_id res chain seq x y z
N MET A 1 7.85 9.40 -24.23
CA MET A 1 8.81 9.99 -23.28
C MET A 1 8.35 9.61 -21.88
N VAL A 2 8.90 8.53 -21.34
CA VAL A 2 8.70 8.19 -19.91
C VAL A 2 9.82 8.90 -19.18
N VAL A 3 9.49 9.88 -18.35
CA VAL A 3 10.47 10.62 -17.56
C VAL A 3 10.82 9.76 -16.35
N GLY A 4 12.01 9.14 -16.37
CA GLY A 4 12.65 8.54 -15.21
C GLY A 4 12.01 7.25 -14.70
N GLU A 5 12.70 6.13 -14.86
CA GLU A 5 12.41 4.90 -14.11
C GLU A 5 12.86 5.10 -12.65
N VAL A 6 12.10 5.85 -11.85
CA VAL A 6 12.33 5.95 -10.40
C VAL A 6 11.47 4.89 -9.73
N ALA A 7 11.89 3.63 -9.86
CA ALA A 7 11.28 2.53 -9.14
C ALA A 7 11.90 2.46 -7.74
N SER A 8 11.08 2.69 -6.70
CA SER A 8 11.49 2.39 -5.32
C SER A 8 11.23 0.90 -5.07
N PRO A 9 12.25 0.09 -4.74
CA PRO A 9 12.02 -1.31 -4.40
C PRO A 9 11.16 -1.40 -3.13
N VAL A 10 10.20 -2.32 -3.15
CA VAL A 10 9.29 -2.63 -2.04
C VAL A 10 9.06 -4.13 -2.04
N ASP A 11 8.87 -4.72 -0.85
CA ASP A 11 8.57 -6.15 -0.73
C ASP A 11 7.09 -6.43 -1.05
N LEU A 12 6.21 -5.46 -0.77
CA LEU A 12 4.77 -5.56 -0.98
C LEU A 12 4.18 -4.20 -1.36
N LEU A 13 3.44 -4.16 -2.47
CA LEU A 13 2.59 -3.04 -2.86
C LEU A 13 1.12 -3.41 -2.62
N VAL A 14 0.40 -2.59 -1.84
CA VAL A 14 -1.03 -2.73 -1.60
C VAL A 14 -1.76 -1.58 -2.29
N ILE A 15 -2.73 -1.90 -3.15
CA ILE A 15 -3.56 -0.91 -3.84
C ILE A 15 -4.96 -0.96 -3.24
N GLY A 16 -5.40 0.16 -2.65
CA GLY A 16 -6.63 0.29 -1.88
C GLY A 16 -6.39 0.21 -0.38
N GLY A 17 -6.84 1.24 0.35
CA GLY A 17 -6.72 1.45 1.80
C GLY A 17 -7.99 1.09 2.59
N GLY A 18 -8.91 0.33 1.98
CA GLY A 18 -10.10 -0.21 2.66
C GLY A 18 -9.76 -1.25 3.74
N PRO A 19 -10.76 -1.86 4.40
CA PRO A 19 -10.54 -2.71 5.58
C PRO A 19 -9.63 -3.90 5.31
N GLY A 20 -9.72 -4.51 4.12
CA GLY A 20 -8.79 -5.57 3.73
C GLY A 20 -7.39 -5.04 3.43
N GLY A 21 -7.29 -3.89 2.76
CA GLY A 21 -6.05 -3.34 2.27
C GLY A 21 -5.14 -2.80 3.38
N TYR A 22 -5.63 -1.88 4.20
CA TYR A 22 -4.80 -1.31 5.26
C TYR A 22 -4.43 -2.36 6.31
N VAL A 23 -5.34 -3.29 6.63
CA VAL A 23 -5.07 -4.38 7.58
C VAL A 23 -3.98 -5.30 7.02
N ALA A 24 -4.08 -5.74 5.77
CA ALA A 24 -3.05 -6.55 5.12
C ALA A 24 -1.69 -5.84 5.09
N ALA A 25 -1.66 -4.55 4.75
CA ALA A 25 -0.44 -3.75 4.76
C ALA A 25 0.19 -3.67 6.16
N LEU A 26 -0.63 -3.41 7.19
CA LEU A 26 -0.16 -3.34 8.57
C LEU A 26 0.39 -4.69 9.07
N HIS A 27 -0.28 -5.79 8.72
CA HIS A 27 0.18 -7.13 9.07
C HIS A 27 1.51 -7.48 8.38
N ALA A 28 1.65 -7.18 7.10
CA ALA A 28 2.90 -7.41 6.38
C ALA A 28 4.05 -6.56 6.94
N ALA A 29 3.79 -5.30 7.30
CA ALA A 29 4.78 -4.44 7.95
C ALA A 29 5.22 -5.02 9.32
N ARG A 30 4.28 -5.55 10.11
CA ARG A 30 4.58 -6.23 11.39
C ARG A 30 5.40 -7.51 11.21
N LEU A 31 5.31 -8.16 10.05
CA LEU A 31 6.13 -9.30 9.67
C LEU A 31 7.50 -8.88 9.10
N GLY A 32 7.85 -7.60 9.14
CA GLY A 32 9.15 -7.07 8.73
C GLY A 32 9.29 -6.80 7.24
N ARG A 33 8.18 -6.77 6.48
CA ARG A 33 8.21 -6.41 5.05
C ARG A 33 8.21 -4.91 4.85
N GLN A 34 8.95 -4.42 3.86
CA GLN A 34 8.82 -3.06 3.38
C GLN A 34 7.54 -2.95 2.54
N VAL A 35 6.51 -2.30 3.08
CA VAL A 35 5.19 -2.19 2.45
C VAL A 35 4.96 -0.76 1.96
N THR A 36 4.48 -0.63 0.73
CA THR A 36 3.87 0.60 0.23
C THR A 36 2.38 0.38 0.05
N LEU A 37 1.56 1.25 0.62
CA LEU A 37 0.11 1.27 0.42
C LEU A 37 -0.26 2.53 -0.37
N VAL A 38 -1.07 2.36 -1.40
CA VAL A 38 -1.60 3.46 -2.22
C VAL A 38 -3.11 3.46 -2.12
N GLU A 39 -3.67 4.60 -1.73
CA GLU A 39 -5.10 4.89 -1.71
C GLU A 39 -5.33 6.23 -2.41
N SER A 40 -6.34 6.29 -3.27
CA SER A 40 -6.71 7.50 -4.01
C SER A 40 -7.61 8.44 -3.19
N GLU A 41 -8.37 7.88 -2.25
CA GLU A 41 -9.35 8.58 -1.42
C GLU A 41 -8.96 8.49 0.07
N ALA A 42 -9.93 8.22 0.95
CA ALA A 42 -9.72 8.10 2.39
C ALA A 42 -9.36 6.67 2.82
N LEU A 43 -8.46 6.57 3.80
CA LEU A 43 -8.18 5.31 4.49
C LEU A 43 -9.44 4.78 5.18
N GLY A 44 -9.61 3.46 5.15
CA GLY A 44 -10.79 2.79 5.67
C GLY A 44 -11.83 2.43 4.61
N GLY A 45 -11.77 3.06 3.44
CA GLY A 45 -12.64 2.76 2.30
C GLY A 45 -14.13 2.90 2.66
N THR A 46 -14.99 2.11 2.04
CA THR A 46 -16.45 2.19 2.24
C THR A 46 -16.92 1.92 3.67
N CYS A 47 -16.13 1.19 4.47
CA CYS A 47 -16.59 0.71 5.78
C CYS A 47 -16.32 1.67 6.94
N LEU A 48 -15.55 2.73 6.73
CA LEU A 48 -15.21 3.74 7.73
C LEU A 48 -15.68 5.13 7.29
#